data_AF-A0A8C6TJE0-F1
#
_entry.id   AF-A0A8C6TJE0-F1
#
_cell.length_a   1.000
_cell.length_b   1.000
_cell.length_c   1.000
_cell.angle_alpha   90.00
_cell.angle_beta   90.00
_cell.angle_gamma   90.00
#
_symmetry.space_group_name_H-M   'P 1'
#
loop_
_entity.id
_entity.type
_entity.pdbx_description
1 polymer ?
#
loop_
_entity_poly.entity_id
_entity_poly.type
_entity_poly.pdbx_seq_one_letter_code
_entity_poly.pdbx_strand_id
1 'polypeptide(L)'
;MTTKIKHEEIAEEFANYYELLYRKEEGEIKQIQMYLNNIKLPKITPEQKVMLEKSITVVEIYEHIQKLKTGTAPGDDGYTN
;
A
#
# COMPACT_ATOMS: atom_id res chain seq x y z
N MET A 1 -2.67 -27.92 -35.72
CA MET A 1 -1.62 -28.57 -34.90
C MET A 1 -1.83 -28.10 -33.47
N THR A 2 -2.21 -28.98 -32.56
CA THR A 2 -2.41 -28.65 -31.15
C THR A 2 -1.08 -28.80 -30.44
N THR A 3 -0.43 -27.70 -30.12
CA THR A 3 0.85 -27.68 -29.41
C THR A 3 0.59 -28.14 -27.98
N LYS A 4 1.03 -29.36 -27.63
CA LYS A 4 1.04 -29.82 -26.24
C LYS A 4 2.09 -29.00 -25.49
N ILE A 5 1.64 -28.04 -24.70
CA ILE A 5 2.49 -27.31 -23.76
C ILE A 5 2.99 -28.32 -22.72
N LYS A 6 4.30 -28.39 -22.53
CA LYS A 6 4.89 -29.31 -21.54
C LYS A 6 4.83 -28.67 -20.16
N HIS A 7 4.57 -29.48 -19.13
CA HIS A 7 4.53 -28.96 -17.76
C HIS A 7 5.87 -28.34 -17.32
N GLU A 8 6.99 -28.80 -17.89
CA GLU A 8 8.31 -28.19 -17.64
C GLU A 8 8.40 -26.76 -18.15
N GLU A 9 7.87 -26.47 -19.35
CA GLU A 9 7.86 -25.13 -19.95
C GLU A 9 7.04 -24.15 -19.10
N ILE A 10 5.90 -24.62 -18.57
CA ILE A 10 5.07 -23.82 -17.66
C ILE A 10 5.83 -23.51 -16.38
N ALA A 11 6.48 -24.51 -15.77
CA ALA A 11 7.24 -24.34 -14.54
C ALA A 11 8.44 -23.39 -14.73
N GLU A 12 9.12 -23.48 -15.88
CA GLU A 12 10.23 -22.61 -16.25
C GLU A 12 9.77 -21.15 -16.41
N GLU A 13 8.63 -20.91 -17.07
CA GLU A 13 8.06 -19.57 -17.18
C GLU A 13 7.68 -18.97 -15.82
N PHE A 14 7.10 -19.77 -14.92
CA PHE A 14 6.83 -19.31 -13.56
C PHE A 14 8.12 -18.95 -12.81
N ALA A 15 9.15 -19.78 -12.91
CA ALA A 15 10.43 -19.53 -12.26
C ALA A 15 11.08 -18.25 -12.79
N ASN A 16 11.13 -18.09 -14.11
CA ASN A 16 11.68 -16.90 -14.77
C ASN A 16 10.91 -15.64 -14.38
N TYR A 17 9.57 -15.70 -14.37
CA TYR A 17 8.72 -14.59 -14.00
C TYR A 17 8.99 -14.12 -12.57
N TYR A 18 9.00 -15.04 -11.59
CA TYR A 18 9.20 -14.66 -10.20
C TYR A 18 10.65 -14.29 -9.90
N GLU A 19 11.63 -14.90 -10.57
CA GLU A 19 13.03 -14.45 -10.48
C GLU A 19 13.14 -13.00 -10.93
N LEU A 20 12.54 -12.65 -12.08
CA LEU A 20 12.53 -11.28 -12.59
C LEU A 20 11.75 -10.33 -11.67
N LEU A 21 10.56 -10.72 -11.21
CA LEU A 21 9.69 -9.90 -10.36
C LEU A 21 10.37 -9.50 -9.04
N TYR A 22 11.13 -10.43 -8.45
CA TYR A 22 11.80 -10.21 -7.17
C TYR A 22 13.28 -9.85 -7.32
N ARG A 23 13.79 -9.72 -8.55
CA ARG A 23 15.14 -9.21 -8.81
C ARG A 23 15.18 -7.74 -8.41
N LYS A 24 15.75 -7.46 -7.24
CA LYS A 24 16.02 -6.08 -6.80
C LYS A 24 17.05 -5.44 -7.73
N GLU A 25 16.62 -4.54 -8.59
CA GLU A 25 17.53 -3.68 -9.32
C GLU A 25 18.01 -2.55 -8.39
N GLU A 26 19.32 -2.49 -8.12
CA GLU A 26 19.91 -1.43 -7.28
C GLU A 26 19.62 0.00 -7.79
N GLY A 27 19.24 0.14 -9.07
CA GLY A 27 18.84 1.40 -9.69
C GLY A 27 17.52 1.97 -9.16
N GLU A 28 16.58 1.13 -8.74
CA GLU A 28 15.24 1.56 -8.30
C GLU A 28 15.29 2.36 -7.01
N ILE A 29 16.12 1.95 -6.04
CA ILE A 29 16.22 2.64 -4.74
C ILE A 29 16.71 4.09 -4.92
N LYS A 30 17.71 4.31 -5.78
CA LYS A 30 18.23 5.66 -6.04
C LYS A 30 17.20 6.53 -6.76
N GLN A 31 16.47 5.97 -7.72
CA GLN A 31 15.41 6.70 -8.43
C GLN A 31 14.26 7.05 -7.51
N ILE A 32 13.81 6.12 -6.66
CA ILE A 32 12.77 6.34 -5.65
C ILE A 32 13.22 7.42 -4.65
N GLN A 33 14.45 7.34 -4.14
CA GLN A 33 14.98 8.37 -3.24
C GLN A 33 15.03 9.74 -3.92
N MET A 34 15.50 9.81 -5.17
CA MET A 34 15.54 11.06 -5.93
C MET A 34 14.14 11.64 -6.14
N TYR A 35 13.17 10.79 -6.50
CA TYR A 35 11.77 11.18 -6.65
C TYR A 35 11.19 11.72 -5.33
N LEU A 36 11.33 10.97 -4.23
CA LEU A 36 10.82 11.37 -2.92
C LEU A 36 11.48 12.66 -2.40
N ASN A 37 12.77 12.86 -2.67
CA ASN A 37 13.48 14.09 -2.30
C ASN A 37 13.03 15.31 -3.13
N ASN A 38 12.61 15.09 -4.38
CA ASN A 38 12.13 16.15 -5.27
C ASN A 38 10.69 16.56 -4.96
N ILE A 39 9.90 15.70 -4.32
CA ILE A 39 8.55 16.04 -3.88
C ILE A 39 8.63 16.77 -2.53
N LYS A 40 7.97 17.92 -2.45
CA LYS A 40 7.76 18.61 -1.18
C LYS A 40 6.64 17.93 -0.38
N LEU A 41 6.94 16.77 0.18
CA LEU A 41 6.03 16.11 1.10
C LEU A 41 5.95 16.92 2.41
N PRO A 42 4.74 17.17 2.94
CA PRO A 42 4.60 17.79 4.25
C PRO A 42 5.29 16.92 5.30
N LYS A 43 6.15 17.52 6.11
CA LYS A 43 6.80 16.83 7.21
C LYS A 43 5.87 16.80 8.41
N ILE A 44 5.80 15.65 9.07
CA ILE A 44 5.08 15.48 10.32
C ILE A 44 5.79 16.31 11.41
N THR A 45 5.04 17.15 12.13
CA THR A 45 5.59 17.90 13.26
C THR A 45 5.82 16.97 14.46
N PRO A 46 6.68 17.35 15.43
CA PRO A 46 6.85 16.55 16.64
C PRO A 46 5.53 16.27 17.38
N GLU A 47 4.61 17.23 17.40
CA GLU A 47 3.30 17.11 18.05
C GLU A 47 2.40 16.12 17.30
N GLN A 48 2.40 16.18 15.96
CA GLN A 48 1.68 15.22 15.13
C GLN A 48 2.24 13.82 15.30
N LYS A 49 3.57 13.67 15.38
CA LYS A 49 4.20 12.37 15.64
C LYS A 49 3.74 11.79 16.98
N VAL A 50 3.82 12.57 18.05
CA VAL A 50 3.35 12.15 19.39
C VAL A 50 1.87 11.82 19.37
N MET A 51 1.04 12.54 18.62
CA MET A 51 -0.38 12.25 18.48
C MET A 51 -0.61 10.91 17.74
N LEU A 52 0.08 10.68 16.63
CA LEU A 52 -0.02 9.46 15.81
C LEU A 52 0.50 8.20 16.52
N GLU A 53 1.43 8.36 17.48
CA GLU A 53 1.97 7.25 18.28
C GLU A 53 1.06 6.86 19.45
N LYS A 54 0.02 7.64 19.78
CA LYS A 54 -0.91 7.33 20.86
C LYS A 54 -1.85 6.19 20.47
N SER A 55 -2.30 5.44 21.47
CA SER A 55 -3.35 4.45 21.29
C SER A 55 -4.68 5.11 20.92
N ILE A 56 -5.40 4.49 19.98
CA ILE A 56 -6.77 4.89 19.62
C ILE A 56 -7.66 4.71 20.85
N THR A 57 -8.45 5.75 21.14
CA THR A 57 -9.37 5.80 22.26
C THR A 57 -10.81 5.49 21.83
N VAL A 58 -11.62 5.03 22.78
CA VAL A 58 -13.05 4.80 22.55
C VAL A 58 -13.79 6.10 22.20
N VAL A 59 -13.34 7.23 22.76
CA VAL A 59 -13.93 8.54 22.48
C VAL A 59 -13.73 8.92 21.02
N GLU A 60 -12.52 8.76 20.48
CA GLU A 60 -12.23 9.02 19.07
C GLU A 60 -13.11 8.16 18.15
N ILE A 61 -13.29 6.87 18.49
CA ILE A 61 -14.16 5.97 17.73
C ILE A 61 -15.61 6.46 17.75
N TYR A 62 -16.13 6.80 18.93
CA TYR A 62 -17.50 7.27 19.08
C TYR A 62 -17.74 8.57 18.32
N GLU A 63 -16.84 9.56 18.47
CA GLU A 63 -16.91 10.82 17.74
C GLU A 63 -16.83 10.63 16.22
N HIS A 64 -16.05 9.67 15.75
CA HIS A 64 -15.94 9.36 14.34
C HIS A 64 -17.23 8.75 13.79
N ILE A 65 -17.81 7.77 14.50
CA ILE A 65 -19.08 7.14 14.12
C ILE A 65 -20.21 8.19 14.02
N GLN A 66 -20.28 9.13 14.97
CA GLN A 66 -21.29 10.20 14.97
C GLN A 66 -21.18 11.14 13.75
N LYS A 67 -20.01 11.22 13.11
CA LYS A 67 -19.77 12.06 11.93
C LYS A 67 -20.03 11.33 10.61
N LEU A 68 -20.26 10.01 10.65
CA LEU A 68 -20.58 9.23 9.45
C LEU A 68 -21.97 9.61 8.91
N LYS A 69 -22.11 9.56 7.60
CA LYS A 69 -23.39 9.84 6.94
C LYS A 69 -24.41 8.75 7.29
N THR A 70 -25.57 9.17 7.79
CA THR A 70 -26.65 8.24 8.13
C THR A 70 -27.27 7.64 6.87
N GLY A 71 -27.56 6.34 6.90
CA GLY A 71 -28.25 5.64 5.80
C GLY A 71 -27.33 5.18 4.68
N THR A 72 -26.01 5.34 4.82
CA THR A 72 -25.01 4.68 3.97
C THR A 72 -24.08 3.83 4.83
N ALA A 73 -23.64 2.70 4.29
CA ALA A 73 -22.57 1.93 4.90
C ALA A 73 -21.23 2.55 4.48
N PRO A 74 -20.24 2.65 5.40
CA PRO A 74 -18.88 2.99 5.01
C PRO A 74 -18.30 1.92 4.08
N GLY A 75 -17.43 2.33 3.15
CA GLY A 75 -16.67 1.42 2.31
C GLY A 75 -15.56 0.69 3.08
N ASP A 76 -14.75 -0.07 2.36
CA ASP A 76 -13.64 -0.85 2.93
C ASP A 76 -12.55 0.05 3.56
N ASP A 77 -12.53 1.34 3.22
CA ASP A 77 -11.67 2.36 3.80
C ASP A 77 -12.26 3.03 5.06
N GLY A 78 -13.47 2.64 5.47
CA GLY A 78 -14.17 3.19 6.63
C GLY A 78 -14.90 4.51 6.37
N TYR A 79 -14.92 5.01 5.14
CA TYR A 79 -15.58 6.27 4.79
C TYR A 79 -16.89 6.06 4.03
N THR A 80 -17.89 6.88 4.34
CA THR A 80 -19.15 6.91 3.60
C THR A 80 -19.02 7.82 2.37
N ASN A 81 -19.26 7.26 1.18
CA ASN A 81 -19.35 8.02 -0.08
C ASN A 81 -20.69 8.79 -0.24
#